data_AF-A0A524IFE5-F1
#
_entry.id   AF-A0A524IFE5-F1
#
_cell.length_a   1.000
_cell.length_b   1.000
_cell.length_c   1.000
_cell.angle_alpha   90.00
_cell.angle_beta   90.00
_cell.angle_gamma   90.00
#
_symmetry.space_group_name_H-M   'P 1'
#
loop_
_entity.id
_entity.type
_entity.pdbx_description
1 polymer ?
#
loop_
_entity_poly.entity_id
_entity_poly.type
_entity_poly.pdbx_seq_one_letter_code
_entity_poly.pdbx_strand_id
1 'polypeptide(L)'
;MPSGHSIATLSRVRVPAAVLVALFALAGCASGRIPFTQNLRNQYGLEGDDLKKLQYFVSGDVTLQREFRREEGEISKTHKLVMKEGGLLEEVFIAAGTPGIATEVGPNSISVSFEPEGSLVFGSPPSDQDPERKYKLSARRWTDYYGELLYDNKTYYAVKGSGKAHLEVGAESLDAVEKRKKVLPGMTLPAK
;
A
#
# COMPACT_ATOMS: atom_id res chain seq x y z
N MET A 1 -67.59 -27.46 -2.89
CA MET A 1 -67.30 -26.13 -3.50
C MET A 1 -68.35 -25.17 -2.96
N PRO A 2 -68.03 -24.00 -2.37
CA PRO A 2 -66.88 -23.08 -2.55
C PRO A 2 -65.98 -22.97 -1.28
N SER A 3 -64.64 -22.93 -1.37
CA SER A 3 -63.74 -21.76 -1.53
C SER A 3 -63.85 -20.67 -0.44
N GLY A 4 -63.31 -20.93 0.75
CA GLY A 4 -62.96 -19.91 1.74
C GLY A 4 -61.61 -19.26 1.39
N HIS A 5 -61.64 -17.97 1.01
CA HIS A 5 -60.44 -17.15 0.86
C HIS A 5 -60.13 -16.46 2.19
N SER A 6 -58.99 -16.81 2.79
CA SER A 6 -58.44 -16.13 3.96
C SER A 6 -57.78 -14.83 3.52
N ILE A 7 -58.30 -13.68 3.96
CA ILE A 7 -57.71 -12.37 3.71
C ILE A 7 -56.76 -12.06 4.87
N ALA A 8 -55.45 -12.17 4.59
CA ALA A 8 -54.40 -11.77 5.52
C ALA A 8 -54.45 -10.24 5.76
N THR A 9 -54.57 -9.84 7.02
CA THR A 9 -54.53 -8.43 7.43
C THR A 9 -53.07 -7.97 7.48
N LEU A 10 -52.65 -7.15 6.53
CA LEU A 10 -51.32 -6.53 6.52
C LEU A 10 -51.24 -5.48 7.66
N SER A 11 -50.46 -5.79 8.69
CA SER A 11 -50.09 -4.83 9.73
C SER A 11 -49.26 -3.70 9.10
N ARG A 12 -49.77 -2.47 9.17
CA ARG A 12 -49.03 -1.27 8.75
C ARG A 12 -47.96 -0.95 9.79
N VAL A 13 -46.74 -1.41 9.56
CA VAL A 13 -45.57 -0.95 10.32
C VAL A 13 -45.35 0.51 9.97
N ARG A 14 -45.68 1.42 10.90
CA ARG A 14 -45.37 2.85 10.78
C ARG A 14 -43.90 3.03 11.13
N VAL A 15 -43.05 3.04 10.11
CA VAL A 15 -41.65 3.44 10.27
C VAL A 15 -41.65 4.97 10.44
N PRO A 16 -41.20 5.54 11.57
CA PRO A 16 -41.07 6.98 11.70
C PRO A 16 -40.03 7.47 10.70
N ALA A 17 -40.42 8.45 9.87
CA ALA A 17 -39.64 9.00 8.76
C ALA A 17 -38.37 9.79 9.17
N ALA A 18 -37.85 9.56 10.38
CA ALA A 18 -36.77 10.34 10.99
C ALA A 18 -35.47 9.53 11.23
N VAL A 19 -35.37 8.27 10.78
CA VAL A 19 -34.17 7.42 11.02
C VAL A 19 -33.56 6.88 9.71
N LEU A 20 -33.65 7.64 8.61
CA LEU A 20 -33.08 7.23 7.31
C LEU A 20 -32.04 8.22 6.75
N VAL A 21 -31.29 8.93 7.61
CA VAL A 21 -30.23 9.85 7.17
C VAL A 21 -29.01 9.72 8.08
N ALA A 22 -28.22 8.66 7.90
CA ALA A 22 -26.86 8.57 8.44
C ALA A 22 -25.99 7.55 7.69
N LEU A 23 -26.13 7.44 6.35
CA LEU A 23 -25.41 6.42 5.56
C LEU A 23 -24.66 6.95 4.33
N PHE A 24 -24.46 8.27 4.17
CA PHE A 24 -23.80 8.83 2.99
C PHE A 24 -22.85 10.00 3.27
N ALA A 25 -21.87 9.84 4.17
CA ALA A 25 -20.84 10.87 4.37
C ALA A 25 -19.41 10.34 4.56
N LEU A 26 -19.05 9.23 3.90
CA LEU A 26 -17.64 8.82 3.74
C LEU A 26 -17.31 8.50 2.28
N ALA A 27 -17.92 9.21 1.33
CA ALA A 27 -17.26 9.44 0.05
C ALA A 27 -16.10 10.41 0.32
N GLY A 28 -15.06 9.91 1.01
CA GLY A 28 -13.81 10.62 1.15
C GLY A 28 -13.36 11.01 -0.24
N CYS A 29 -13.11 12.30 -0.44
CA CYS A 29 -12.46 12.80 -1.64
C CYS A 29 -11.32 11.84 -1.95
N ALA A 30 -11.33 11.26 -3.15
CA ALA A 30 -10.16 10.57 -3.66
C ALA A 30 -9.06 11.64 -3.78
N SER A 31 -8.36 11.90 -2.68
CA SER A 31 -7.13 12.64 -2.70
C SER A 31 -6.22 11.87 -3.64
N GLY A 32 -5.80 12.53 -4.71
CA GLY A 32 -5.03 11.89 -5.77
C GLY A 32 -3.78 11.27 -5.17
N ARG A 33 -3.67 9.95 -5.25
CA ARG A 33 -2.40 9.27 -5.00
C ARG A 33 -1.47 9.59 -6.16
N ILE A 34 -0.24 9.96 -5.83
CA ILE A 34 0.79 10.24 -6.83
C ILE A 34 1.99 9.31 -6.61
N PRO A 35 2.72 8.95 -7.68
CA PRO A 35 3.95 8.18 -7.54
C PRO A 35 4.93 8.87 -6.61
N PHE A 36 5.46 8.15 -5.63
CA PHE A 36 6.53 8.63 -4.80
C PHE A 36 7.86 8.48 -5.54
N THR A 37 8.56 9.60 -5.74
CA THR A 37 9.80 9.67 -6.54
C THR A 37 10.95 10.26 -5.72
N GLN A 38 12.19 10.00 -6.14
CA GLN A 38 13.35 10.66 -5.54
C GLN A 38 13.25 12.20 -5.67
N ASN A 39 12.69 12.69 -6.78
CA ASN A 39 12.52 14.11 -7.01
C ASN A 39 11.58 14.74 -5.99
N LEU A 40 10.44 14.10 -5.70
CA LEU A 40 9.53 14.56 -4.63
C LEU A 40 10.21 14.49 -3.26
N ARG A 41 10.90 13.39 -2.95
CA ARG A 41 11.67 13.26 -1.70
C ARG A 41 12.63 14.45 -1.52
N ASN A 42 13.40 14.78 -2.56
CA ASN A 42 14.37 15.87 -2.53
C ASN A 42 13.69 17.25 -2.46
N GLN A 43 12.64 17.48 -3.27
CA GLN A 43 11.89 18.75 -3.31
C GLN A 43 11.31 19.11 -1.94
N TYR A 44 10.74 18.13 -1.25
CA TYR A 44 10.17 18.34 0.08
C TYR A 44 11.20 18.21 1.21
N GLY A 45 12.44 17.79 0.92
CA GLY A 45 13.48 17.59 1.92
C GLY A 45 13.13 16.48 2.93
N LEU A 46 12.53 15.39 2.44
CA LEU A 46 12.07 14.28 3.27
C LEU A 46 13.24 13.35 3.60
N GLU A 47 13.51 13.19 4.89
CA GLU A 47 14.63 12.38 5.41
C GLU A 47 14.16 11.46 6.53
N GLY A 48 14.90 10.38 6.78
CA GLY A 48 14.74 9.47 7.93
C GLY A 48 13.30 9.30 8.43
N ASP A 49 13.01 9.91 9.58
CA ASP A 49 11.72 9.81 10.28
C ASP A 49 10.56 10.48 9.54
N ASP A 50 10.78 11.47 8.68
CA ASP A 50 9.70 12.08 7.90
C ASP A 50 9.11 11.10 6.89
N LEU A 51 9.96 10.26 6.30
CA LEU A 51 9.53 9.19 5.40
C LEU A 51 8.75 8.10 6.16
N LYS A 52 9.09 7.84 7.42
CA LYS A 52 8.35 6.91 8.28
C LYS A 52 6.97 7.43 8.71
N LYS A 53 6.71 8.74 8.60
CA LYS A 53 5.40 9.35 8.91
C LYS A 53 4.42 9.33 7.74
N LEU A 54 4.86 8.91 6.55
CA LEU A 54 4.00 8.84 5.37
C LEU A 54 3.25 7.51 5.32
N GLN A 55 1.99 7.58 4.88
CA GLN A 55 1.24 6.40 4.45
C GLN A 55 1.60 6.11 2.99
N TYR A 56 2.21 4.95 2.73
CA TYR A 56 2.49 4.49 1.38
C TYR A 56 1.36 3.61 0.86
N PHE A 57 1.26 3.53 -0.46
CA PHE A 57 0.40 2.59 -1.17
C PHE A 57 1.20 1.94 -2.29
N VAL A 58 0.86 0.70 -2.65
CA VAL A 58 1.45 0.05 -3.84
C VAL A 58 0.62 0.38 -5.07
N SER A 59 1.25 0.80 -6.18
CA SER A 59 0.55 1.26 -7.39
C SER A 59 -0.15 0.13 -8.19
N GLY A 60 0.23 -1.12 -7.95
CA GLY A 60 -0.18 -2.27 -8.73
C GLY A 60 -0.05 -3.55 -7.94
N ASP A 61 -0.68 -4.61 -8.41
CA ASP A 61 -0.68 -5.90 -7.72
C ASP A 61 0.75 -6.48 -7.64
N VAL A 62 1.09 -7.00 -6.46
CA VAL A 62 2.33 -7.74 -6.21
C VAL A 62 1.94 -9.14 -5.76
N THR A 63 2.41 -10.14 -6.49
CA THR A 63 2.22 -11.55 -6.11
C THR A 63 3.58 -12.20 -5.90
N LEU A 64 3.79 -12.71 -4.69
CA LEU A 64 4.98 -13.44 -4.29
C LEU A 64 4.63 -14.91 -4.15
N GLN A 65 5.48 -15.78 -4.68
CA GLN A 65 5.31 -17.23 -4.56
C GLN A 65 6.61 -17.88 -4.09
N ARG A 66 6.50 -18.91 -3.27
CA ARG A 66 7.60 -19.84 -2.97
C ARG A 66 7.07 -21.25 -2.85
N GLU A 67 7.93 -22.23 -3.06
CA GLU A 67 7.60 -23.61 -2.68
C GLU A 67 7.44 -23.71 -1.16
N PHE A 68 6.42 -24.47 -0.74
CA PHE A 68 6.11 -24.70 0.65
C PHE A 68 6.21 -26.19 0.97
N ARG A 69 7.04 -26.55 1.94
CA ARG A 69 7.15 -27.91 2.46
C ARG A 69 6.37 -28.04 3.76
N ARG A 70 5.58 -29.10 3.91
CA ARG A 70 4.71 -29.31 5.10
C ARG A 70 5.50 -29.37 6.41
N GLU A 71 6.76 -29.79 6.36
CA GLU A 71 7.68 -29.78 7.51
C GLU A 71 8.04 -28.37 8.02
N GLU A 72 7.79 -27.31 7.24
CA GLU A 72 8.01 -25.91 7.64
C GLU A 72 6.93 -25.38 8.59
N GLY A 73 5.82 -26.11 8.81
CA GLY A 73 4.82 -25.79 9.82
C GLY A 73 3.64 -24.95 9.29
N GLU A 74 3.30 -23.87 10.00
CA GLU A 74 2.16 -23.00 9.66
C GLU A 74 2.60 -21.82 8.78
N ILE A 75 1.70 -21.35 7.92
CA ILE A 75 1.86 -20.11 7.16
C ILE A 75 1.11 -18.96 7.83
N SER A 76 1.46 -17.72 7.47
CA SER A 76 0.71 -16.55 7.93
C SER A 76 -0.76 -16.63 7.50
N LYS A 77 -1.66 -16.11 8.33
CA LYS A 77 -3.12 -16.09 8.07
C LYS A 77 -3.52 -15.26 6.84
N THR A 78 -2.66 -14.35 6.43
CA THR A 78 -2.80 -13.47 5.26
C THR A 78 -2.29 -14.13 3.98
N HIS A 79 -1.49 -15.20 4.10
CA HIS A 79 -0.95 -15.95 2.98
C HIS A 79 -1.91 -17.07 2.57
N LYS A 80 -1.73 -17.59 1.35
CA LYS A 80 -2.51 -18.71 0.83
C LYS A 80 -1.61 -19.87 0.44
N LEU A 81 -2.06 -21.09 0.73
CA LEU A 81 -1.47 -22.29 0.15
C LEU A 81 -2.21 -22.64 -1.14
N VAL A 82 -1.48 -22.76 -2.24
CA VAL A 82 -2.01 -23.06 -3.58
C VAL A 82 -1.38 -24.34 -4.10
N MET A 83 -2.19 -25.32 -4.47
CA MET A 83 -1.71 -26.56 -5.11
C MET A 83 -1.56 -26.34 -6.62
N LYS A 84 -0.39 -26.65 -7.20
CA LYS A 84 -0.13 -26.63 -8.66
C LYS A 84 0.61 -27.90 -9.10
N GLU A 85 0.77 -28.11 -10.41
CA GLU A 85 1.45 -29.29 -11.00
C GLU A 85 2.94 -29.47 -10.61
N GLY A 86 3.50 -28.60 -9.76
CA GLY A 86 4.85 -28.73 -9.19
C GLY A 86 4.89 -28.87 -7.67
N GLY A 87 3.73 -28.94 -7.00
CA GLY A 87 3.64 -29.05 -5.55
C GLY A 87 2.81 -27.95 -4.90
N LEU A 88 3.03 -27.77 -3.60
CA LEU A 88 2.32 -26.81 -2.76
C LEU A 88 3.11 -25.50 -2.72
N LEU A 89 2.47 -24.39 -3.09
CA LEU A 89 3.07 -23.06 -3.08
C LEU A 89 2.46 -22.22 -1.95
N GLU A 90 3.29 -21.45 -1.27
CA GLU A 90 2.82 -20.35 -0.43
C GLU A 90 2.81 -19.06 -1.27
N GLU A 91 1.66 -18.38 -1.27
CA GLU A 91 1.40 -17.17 -2.03
C GLU A 91 1.07 -16.00 -1.11
N VAL A 92 1.71 -14.86 -1.37
CA VAL A 92 1.38 -13.56 -0.78
C VAL A 92 0.85 -12.67 -1.90
N PHE A 93 -0.35 -12.14 -1.72
CA PHE A 93 -0.99 -11.25 -2.69
C PHE A 93 -1.26 -9.89 -2.07
N ILE A 94 -0.59 -8.86 -2.59
CA ILE A 94 -0.75 -7.47 -2.16
C ILE A 94 -1.42 -6.73 -3.31
N ALA A 95 -2.69 -6.38 -3.11
CA ALA A 95 -3.49 -5.69 -4.13
C ALA A 95 -3.02 -4.25 -4.33
N ALA A 96 -3.21 -3.71 -5.53
CA ALA A 96 -3.03 -2.29 -5.81
C ALA A 96 -3.80 -1.42 -4.79
N GLY A 97 -3.15 -0.39 -4.29
CA GLY A 97 -3.69 0.52 -3.29
C GLY A 97 -3.69 -0.01 -1.86
N THR A 98 -3.07 -1.16 -1.59
CA THR A 98 -2.87 -1.64 -0.21
C THR A 98 -2.00 -0.66 0.57
N PRO A 99 -2.43 -0.17 1.74
CA PRO A 99 -1.64 0.72 2.57
C PRO A 99 -0.45 -0.01 3.19
N GLY A 100 0.71 0.63 3.21
CA GLY A 100 1.91 0.15 3.90
C GLY A 100 2.67 1.25 4.63
N ILE A 101 3.47 0.87 5.62
CA ILE A 101 4.29 1.77 6.44
C ILE A 101 5.77 1.49 6.20
N ALA A 102 6.60 2.54 6.23
CA ALA A 102 8.05 2.36 6.10
C ALA A 102 8.66 1.81 7.39
N THR A 103 9.36 0.69 7.29
CA THR A 103 10.08 0.04 8.40
C THR A 103 11.55 0.48 8.42
N GLU A 104 12.15 0.59 7.24
CA GLU A 104 13.52 1.06 7.04
C GLU A 104 13.62 2.05 5.89
N VAL A 105 14.56 2.97 5.99
CA VAL A 105 14.75 4.05 5.00
C VAL A 105 16.24 4.17 4.69
N GLY A 106 16.59 3.99 3.42
CA GLY A 106 17.91 4.23 2.87
C GLY A 106 17.97 5.51 2.02
N PRO A 107 19.13 5.82 1.41
CA PRO A 107 19.29 7.00 0.55
C PRO A 107 18.41 6.98 -0.71
N ASN A 108 18.27 5.81 -1.34
CA ASN A 108 17.47 5.59 -2.55
C ASN A 108 16.55 4.38 -2.42
N SER A 109 16.29 3.91 -1.20
CA SER A 109 15.45 2.75 -0.92
C SER A 109 14.55 2.98 0.29
N ILE A 110 13.41 2.31 0.32
CA ILE A 110 12.48 2.28 1.44
C ILE A 110 11.96 0.85 1.57
N SER A 111 12.09 0.26 2.76
CA SER A 111 11.44 -1.00 3.11
C SER A 111 10.03 -0.68 3.60
N VAL A 112 9.00 -1.24 2.98
CA VAL A 112 7.60 -1.00 3.30
C VAL A 112 6.93 -2.31 3.69
N SER A 113 6.30 -2.30 4.86
CA SER A 113 5.48 -3.38 5.39
C SER A 113 4.01 -3.13 5.04
N PHE A 114 3.34 -4.12 4.46
CA PHE A 114 1.91 -4.09 4.09
C PHE A 114 1.05 -5.00 4.98
N GLU A 115 1.70 -5.70 5.91
CA GLU A 115 1.10 -6.57 6.92
C GLU A 115 2.04 -6.64 8.15
N PRO A 116 1.58 -7.09 9.33
CA PRO A 116 2.35 -6.98 10.57
C PRO A 116 3.78 -7.55 10.53
N GLU A 117 4.04 -8.55 9.68
CA GLU A 117 5.35 -9.18 9.52
C GLU A 117 5.83 -9.07 8.07
N GLY A 118 7.13 -8.89 7.89
CA GLY A 118 7.74 -8.76 6.57
C GLY A 118 7.69 -7.35 5.98
N SER A 119 8.60 -7.10 5.04
CA SER A 119 8.68 -5.84 4.31
C SER A 119 9.21 -6.10 2.91
N LEU A 120 8.73 -5.32 1.94
CA LEU A 120 9.28 -5.28 0.59
C LEU A 120 10.14 -4.05 0.42
N VAL A 121 11.28 -4.22 -0.24
CA VAL A 121 12.18 -3.11 -0.55
C VAL A 121 11.74 -2.47 -1.85
N PHE A 122 11.56 -1.15 -1.83
CA PHE A 122 11.34 -0.33 -3.01
C PHE A 122 12.54 0.58 -3.22
N GLY A 123 13.10 0.56 -4.42
CA GLY A 123 14.32 1.26 -4.79
C GLY A 123 14.08 2.23 -5.92
N SER A 124 14.77 3.37 -5.88
CA SER A 124 14.79 4.37 -6.93
C SER A 124 16.16 4.33 -7.63
N PRO A 125 16.27 3.70 -8.82
CA PRO A 125 17.54 3.65 -9.54
C PRO A 125 17.91 5.04 -10.09
N PRO A 126 19.17 5.27 -10.50
CA PRO A 126 19.61 6.55 -11.06
C PRO A 126 18.82 6.97 -12.32
N SER A 127 18.84 8.27 -12.64
CA SER A 127 17.95 8.87 -13.66
C SER A 127 18.23 8.44 -15.09
N ASP A 128 19.43 7.94 -15.38
CA ASP A 128 19.81 7.32 -16.66
C ASP A 128 19.14 5.95 -16.87
N GLN A 129 18.79 5.26 -15.79
CA GLN A 129 18.04 3.99 -15.82
C GLN A 129 16.52 4.21 -15.68
N ASP A 130 16.12 5.18 -14.85
CA ASP A 130 14.72 5.55 -14.65
C ASP A 130 14.56 7.08 -14.56
N PRO A 131 14.17 7.75 -15.66
CA PRO A 131 13.99 9.20 -15.69
C PRO A 131 12.97 9.71 -14.68
N GLU A 132 11.97 8.89 -14.32
CA GLU A 132 10.94 9.27 -13.35
C GLU A 132 11.39 9.06 -11.90
N ARG A 133 12.51 8.36 -11.67
CA ARG A 133 13.09 8.09 -10.34
C ARG A 133 12.07 7.52 -9.35
N LYS A 134 11.11 6.70 -9.81
CA LYS A 134 10.07 6.08 -8.96
C LYS A 134 10.68 5.05 -8.02
N TYR A 135 10.11 4.92 -6.82
CA TYR A 135 10.47 3.84 -5.89
C TYR A 135 9.76 2.54 -6.29
N LYS A 136 10.43 1.70 -7.09
CA LYS A 136 9.89 0.46 -7.66
C LYS A 136 10.28 -0.77 -6.83
N LEU A 137 9.46 -1.81 -6.87
CA LEU A 137 9.75 -3.08 -6.19
C LEU A 137 11.16 -3.58 -6.56
N SER A 138 11.98 -3.82 -5.55
CA SER A 138 13.35 -4.31 -5.71
C SER A 138 13.40 -5.82 -5.52
N ALA A 139 14.33 -6.45 -6.22
CA ALA A 139 14.66 -7.85 -6.08
C ALA A 139 16.19 -8.00 -6.06
N ARG A 140 16.68 -9.05 -5.43
CA ARG A 140 18.10 -9.44 -5.47
C ARG A 140 18.53 -9.79 -6.89
N ARG A 141 17.60 -10.38 -7.64
CA ARG A 141 17.79 -10.76 -9.04
C ARG A 141 16.47 -10.67 -9.79
N TRP A 142 16.49 -10.04 -10.96
CA TRP A 142 15.40 -10.10 -11.92
C TRP A 142 15.75 -11.06 -13.06
N THR A 143 14.76 -11.81 -13.50
CA THR A 143 14.75 -12.62 -14.74
C THR A 143 13.55 -12.19 -15.59
N ASP A 144 13.42 -12.75 -16.80
CA ASP A 144 12.26 -12.47 -17.66
C ASP A 144 10.92 -12.95 -17.07
N TYR A 145 10.96 -13.85 -16.08
CA TYR A 145 9.78 -14.53 -15.55
C TYR A 145 9.44 -14.13 -14.11
N TYR A 146 10.45 -13.85 -13.29
CA TYR A 146 10.29 -13.54 -11.88
C TYR A 146 11.43 -12.69 -11.31
N GLY A 147 11.18 -12.09 -10.15
CA GLY A 147 12.19 -11.47 -9.29
C GLY A 147 12.40 -12.23 -7.99
N GLU A 148 13.63 -12.58 -7.65
CA GLU A 148 13.97 -13.22 -6.37
C GLU A 148 14.18 -12.16 -5.29
N LEU A 149 13.42 -12.24 -4.20
CA LEU A 149 13.50 -11.29 -3.08
C LEU A 149 13.35 -11.98 -1.73
N LEU A 150 13.72 -11.27 -0.66
CA LEU A 150 13.48 -11.70 0.70
C LEU A 150 12.18 -11.08 1.21
N TYR A 151 11.34 -11.90 1.83
CA TYR A 151 10.11 -11.48 2.51
C TYR A 151 9.90 -12.38 3.72
N ASP A 152 9.68 -11.79 4.90
CA ASP A 152 9.56 -12.53 6.18
C ASP A 152 10.71 -13.55 6.39
N ASN A 153 11.95 -13.10 6.18
CA ASN A 153 13.18 -13.91 6.26
C ASN A 153 13.22 -15.17 5.37
N LYS A 154 12.32 -15.27 4.38
CA LYS A 154 12.26 -16.37 3.41
C LYS A 154 12.47 -15.83 2.00
N THR A 155 13.00 -16.67 1.12
CA THR A 155 13.13 -16.33 -0.29
C THR A 155 11.79 -16.55 -1.01
N TYR A 156 11.30 -15.50 -1.66
CA TYR A 156 10.12 -15.53 -2.51
C TYR A 156 10.46 -15.09 -3.93
N TYR A 157 9.58 -15.46 -4.86
CA TYR A 157 9.64 -15.09 -6.26
C TYR A 157 8.45 -14.19 -6.60
N ALA A 158 8.73 -12.92 -6.87
CA ALA A 158 7.76 -11.98 -7.42
C ALA A 158 7.45 -12.38 -8.87
N VAL A 159 6.21 -12.81 -9.14
CA VAL A 159 5.83 -13.30 -10.47
C VAL A 159 5.73 -12.16 -11.48
N LYS A 160 5.70 -12.50 -12.77
CA LYS A 160 5.58 -11.55 -13.89
C LYS A 160 4.50 -10.50 -13.65
N GLY A 161 4.86 -9.23 -13.84
CA GLY A 161 4.00 -8.07 -13.62
C GLY A 161 4.28 -7.35 -12.31
N SER A 162 4.62 -8.08 -11.25
CA SER A 162 4.86 -7.52 -9.90
C SER A 162 6.00 -6.50 -9.85
N GLY A 163 7.06 -6.69 -10.67
CA GLY A 163 8.21 -5.78 -10.71
C GLY A 163 7.92 -4.36 -11.24
N LYS A 164 6.73 -4.11 -11.79
CA LYS A 164 6.30 -2.76 -12.23
C LYS A 164 5.67 -1.94 -11.11
N ALA A 165 5.31 -2.58 -10.00
CA ALA A 165 4.73 -1.91 -8.85
C ALA A 165 5.71 -0.89 -8.27
N HIS A 166 5.19 0.28 -7.91
CA HIS A 166 5.93 1.34 -7.25
C HIS A 166 5.13 1.93 -6.09
N LEU A 167 5.80 2.70 -5.24
CA LEU A 167 5.15 3.39 -4.13
C LEU A 167 4.40 4.63 -4.60
N GLU A 168 3.25 4.86 -4.00
CA GLU A 168 2.46 6.08 -4.09
C GLU A 168 2.22 6.66 -2.69
N VAL A 169 1.94 7.96 -2.64
CA VAL A 169 1.53 8.69 -1.43
C VAL A 169 0.36 9.61 -1.74
N GLY A 170 -0.44 9.96 -0.74
CA GLY A 170 -1.49 10.98 -0.91
C GLY A 170 -0.89 12.37 -1.12
N ALA A 171 -1.34 13.11 -2.13
CA ALA A 171 -0.86 14.48 -2.40
C ALA A 171 -1.00 15.41 -1.18
N GLU A 172 -2.08 15.27 -0.41
CA GLU A 172 -2.34 16.02 0.82
C GLU A 172 -1.28 15.79 1.92
N SER A 173 -0.61 14.63 1.90
CA SER A 173 0.46 14.35 2.86
C SER A 173 1.69 15.21 2.60
N LEU A 174 1.94 15.57 1.33
CA LEU A 174 3.03 16.44 0.94
C LEU A 174 2.71 17.91 1.24
N ASP A 175 1.49 18.35 0.95
CA ASP A 175 1.02 19.71 1.30
C ASP A 175 1.12 19.96 2.81
N ALA A 176 0.80 18.94 3.62
CA ALA A 176 0.93 19.02 5.07
C ALA A 176 2.39 19.13 5.54
N VAL A 177 3.33 18.48 4.85
CA VAL A 177 4.77 18.64 5.12
C VAL A 177 5.22 20.06 4.80
N GLU A 178 4.82 20.60 3.65
CA GLU A 178 5.19 21.97 3.26
C GLU A 178 4.67 23.01 4.25
N LYS A 179 3.40 22.94 4.65
CA LYS A 179 2.80 23.86 5.64
C LYS A 179 3.50 23.85 6.99
N ARG A 180 4.12 22.73 7.39
CA ARG A 180 4.86 22.63 8.66
C ARG A 180 6.22 23.33 8.62
N LYS A 181 6.76 23.67 7.45
CA LYS A 181 7.99 24.46 7.34
C LYS A 181 7.71 25.90 7.80
N LYS A 182 8.04 26.19 9.06
CA LYS A 182 7.89 27.52 9.66
C LYS A 182 8.86 28.51 9.01
N VAL A 183 8.34 29.56 8.37
CA VAL A 183 9.15 30.69 7.92
C VAL A 183 9.51 31.55 9.13
N LEU A 184 10.81 31.76 9.35
CA LEU A 184 11.30 32.62 10.42
C LEU A 184 11.16 34.10 10.02
N PRO A 185 10.80 35.01 10.95
CA PRO A 185 10.54 36.42 10.64
C PRO A 185 11.79 37.25 10.28
N GLY A 186 12.99 36.64 10.31
CA GLY A 186 14.26 37.34 10.20
C GLY A 186 14.62 38.10 11.50
N MET A 187 15.86 38.59 11.56
CA MET A 187 16.35 39.47 12.63
C MET A 187 16.85 40.77 12.00
N THR A 188 16.56 41.90 12.61
CA THR A 188 17.12 43.21 12.22
C THR A 188 18.30 43.58 13.11
N LEU A 189 19.24 44.37 12.56
CA LEU A 189 20.34 44.90 13.35
C LEU A 189 19.80 45.91 14.38
N PRO A 190 20.25 45.88 15.65
CA PRO A 190 19.88 46.89 16.63
C PRO A 190 20.42 48.26 16.19
N ALA A 191 19.56 49.28 16.25
CA ALA A 191 19.96 50.66 15.94
C ALA A 191 21.00 51.15 16.95
N LYS A 192 22.01 51.87 16.45
CA LYS A 192 23.10 52.47 17.23
C LYS A 192 22.65 53.71 17.99
#